data_AF-A0A552R933-F1
#
_entry.id   AF-A0A552R933-F1
#
_cell.length_a   1.000
_cell.length_b   1.000
_cell.length_c   1.000
_cell.angle_alpha   90.00
_cell.angle_beta   90.00
_cell.angle_gamma   90.00
#
_symmetry.space_group_name_H-M   'P 1'
#
loop_
_entity.id
_entity.type
_entity.pdbx_description
1 polymer ?
#
loop_
_entity_poly.entity_id
_entity_poly.type
_entity_poly.pdbx_seq_one_letter_code
_entity_poly.pdbx_strand_id
1 'polypeptide(L)'
;MADLYELLLALDLRDSVSDADIAELRWHLGLGAEPEDLGIITVCPEVREDDSGEPFVEERRPEPLLTGSGPAWKIGGALVSVLTPPATDSPGTWALTVRQEIHPDEFDLLGELLGWLAAHADDRHRSADGAVRVGWTRFYEADRFDPLVVQDDEVRWP
;
A
#
# COMPACT_ATOMS: atom_id res chain seq x y z
N MET A 1 -17.44 -17.05 3.32
CA MET A 1 -17.13 -15.91 4.21
C MET A 1 -15.79 -15.40 3.73
N ALA A 2 -15.66 -14.10 3.49
CA ALA A 2 -14.40 -13.52 3.02
C ALA A 2 -14.09 -12.37 3.95
N ASP A 3 -12.91 -12.34 4.54
CA ASP A 3 -12.55 -11.30 5.49
C ASP A 3 -11.92 -10.14 4.72
N LEU A 4 -12.69 -9.48 3.85
CA LEU A 4 -12.18 -8.44 2.97
C LEU A 4 -12.42 -7.04 3.52
N TYR A 5 -11.46 -6.17 3.28
CA TYR A 5 -11.52 -4.74 3.58
C TYR A 5 -11.45 -3.94 2.29
N GLU A 6 -12.20 -2.84 2.24
CA GLU A 6 -11.96 -1.79 1.25
C GLU A 6 -10.83 -0.91 1.75
N LEU A 7 -9.74 -0.86 0.99
CA LEU A 7 -8.65 0.09 1.18
C LEU A 7 -8.83 1.27 0.24
N LEU A 8 -8.81 2.49 0.77
CA LEU A 8 -8.83 3.74 -0.01
C LEU A 8 -7.65 4.62 0.39
N LEU A 9 -6.72 4.85 -0.53
CA LEU A 9 -5.59 5.77 -0.33
C LEU A 9 -5.76 7.02 -1.19
N ALA A 10 -5.42 8.17 -0.61
CA ALA A 10 -5.36 9.46 -1.31
C ALA A 10 -4.24 10.30 -0.71
N LEU A 11 -3.09 10.34 -1.40
CA LEU A 11 -1.85 10.90 -0.91
C LEU A 11 -1.15 11.76 -1.95
N ASP A 12 -0.59 12.87 -1.49
CA ASP A 12 0.46 13.61 -2.17
C ASP A 12 1.82 13.11 -1.63
N LEU A 13 2.72 12.65 -2.50
CA LEU A 13 4.09 12.27 -2.14
C LEU A 13 5.07 13.38 -2.54
N ARG A 14 6.14 13.54 -1.77
CA ARG A 14 7.19 14.55 -2.02
C ARG A 14 7.85 14.33 -3.39
N ASP A 15 8.37 15.40 -3.97
CA ASP A 15 9.17 15.35 -5.21
C ASP A 15 10.55 14.72 -5.01
N SER A 16 11.00 14.58 -3.76
CA SER A 16 12.27 13.95 -3.40
C SER A 16 12.27 12.43 -3.47
N VAL A 17 11.14 11.79 -3.80
CA VAL A 17 11.06 10.34 -3.99
C VAL A 17 11.93 9.95 -5.19
N SER A 18 12.77 8.93 -5.03
CA SER A 18 13.69 8.53 -6.09
C SER A 18 12.97 7.87 -7.27
N ASP A 19 13.54 7.93 -8.47
CA ASP A 19 12.99 7.26 -9.66
C ASP A 19 12.89 5.73 -9.46
N ALA A 20 13.80 5.15 -8.68
CA ALA A 20 13.79 3.72 -8.35
C ALA A 20 12.58 3.37 -7.48
N ASP A 21 12.32 4.15 -6.42
CA ASP A 21 11.15 3.93 -5.57
C ASP A 21 9.85 4.19 -6.33
N ILE A 22 9.82 5.19 -7.21
CA ILE A 22 8.65 5.41 -8.09
C ILE A 22 8.45 4.19 -9.01
N ALA A 23 9.51 3.58 -9.54
CA ALA A 23 9.38 2.39 -10.38
C ALA A 23 8.81 1.20 -9.60
N GLU A 24 9.28 0.97 -8.37
CA GLU A 24 8.75 -0.08 -7.49
C GLU A 24 7.31 0.19 -7.05
N LEU A 25 6.99 1.43 -6.67
CA LEU A 25 5.61 1.82 -6.36
C LEU A 25 4.70 1.58 -7.57
N ARG A 26 5.12 1.94 -8.78
CA ARG A 26 4.37 1.65 -10.00
C ARG A 26 4.16 0.15 -10.22
N TRP A 27 5.15 -0.68 -9.89
CA TRP A 27 4.99 -2.13 -9.96
C TRP A 27 3.96 -2.65 -8.95
N HIS A 28 4.02 -2.23 -7.69
CA HIS A 28 3.00 -2.60 -6.69
C HIS A 28 1.58 -2.13 -7.10
N LEU A 29 1.47 -1.03 -7.84
CA LEU A 29 0.19 -0.52 -8.36
C LEU A 29 -0.28 -1.19 -9.67
N GLY A 30 0.51 -2.10 -10.25
CA GLY A 30 0.22 -2.71 -11.55
C GLY A 30 0.40 -1.77 -12.75
N LEU A 31 1.12 -0.66 -12.57
CA LEU A 31 1.36 0.41 -13.54
C LEU A 31 2.76 0.35 -14.18
N GLY A 32 3.57 -0.65 -13.82
CA GLY A 32 4.95 -0.80 -14.25
C GLY A 32 5.42 -2.26 -14.24
N ALA A 33 6.56 -2.50 -14.89
CA ALA A 33 7.24 -3.79 -14.80
C ALA A 33 7.95 -3.92 -13.43
N GLU A 34 8.21 -5.16 -13.03
CA GLU A 34 8.98 -5.46 -11.82
C GLU A 34 10.41 -4.89 -11.94
N PRO A 35 10.87 -4.10 -10.96
CA PRO A 35 12.26 -3.63 -10.91
C PRO A 35 13.26 -4.77 -10.70
N GLU A 36 14.53 -4.51 -11.02
CA GLU A 36 15.63 -5.43 -10.71
C GLU A 36 15.90 -5.46 -9.20
N ASP A 37 15.97 -4.27 -8.58
CA ASP A 37 16.20 -4.07 -7.15
C ASP A 37 14.93 -3.52 -6.48
N LEU A 38 14.55 -4.10 -5.34
CA LEU A 38 13.43 -3.67 -4.51
C LEU A 38 13.98 -3.01 -3.24
N GLY A 39 13.49 -1.80 -2.93
CA GLY A 39 13.86 -0.98 -1.78
C GLY A 39 12.69 -0.57 -0.89
N ILE A 40 11.44 -0.67 -1.36
CA ILE A 40 10.23 -0.42 -0.55
C ILE A 40 9.90 -1.66 0.28
N ILE A 41 9.70 -2.80 -0.38
CA ILE A 41 9.49 -4.10 0.27
C ILE A 41 10.66 -4.99 -0.10
N THR A 42 11.49 -5.32 0.89
CA THR A 42 12.77 -5.99 0.64
C THR A 42 12.74 -7.49 0.93
N VAL A 43 11.82 -7.93 1.79
CA VAL A 43 11.71 -9.32 2.22
C VAL A 43 10.24 -9.69 2.43
N CYS A 44 9.88 -10.92 2.02
CA CYS A 44 8.57 -11.51 2.28
C CYS A 44 8.79 -12.89 2.91
N PRO A 45 8.91 -12.99 4.24
CA PRO A 45 9.07 -14.27 4.91
C PRO A 45 7.75 -15.06 4.90
N GLU A 46 7.78 -16.30 4.45
CA GLU A 46 6.63 -17.21 4.43
C GLU A 46 6.95 -18.44 5.29
N VAL A 47 6.06 -18.81 6.23
CA VAL A 47 6.22 -20.05 7.01
C VAL A 47 5.66 -21.21 6.18
N ARG A 48 6.50 -22.20 5.90
CA ARG A 48 6.13 -23.43 5.18
C ARG A 48 6.50 -24.67 5.97
N GLU A 49 5.84 -25.78 5.64
CA GLU A 49 6.19 -27.10 6.17
C GLU A 49 7.09 -27.82 5.17
N ASP A 50 8.16 -28.44 5.66
CA ASP A 50 8.99 -29.32 4.83
C ASP A 50 8.37 -30.71 4.63
N ASP A 51 9.06 -31.61 3.92
CA ASP A 51 8.58 -32.98 3.67
C ASP A 51 8.38 -33.81 4.96
N SER A 52 8.91 -33.35 6.09
CA SER A 52 8.75 -33.96 7.41
C SER A 52 7.64 -33.34 8.25
N GLY A 53 7.02 -32.25 7.77
CA GLY A 53 5.99 -31.49 8.47
C GLY A 53 6.57 -30.48 9.48
N GLU A 54 7.87 -30.20 9.45
CA GLU A 54 8.50 -29.21 10.33
C GLU A 54 8.39 -27.81 9.70
N PRO A 55 7.98 -26.78 10.47
CA PRO A 55 7.87 -25.43 9.96
C PRO A 55 9.25 -24.79 9.75
N PHE A 56 9.44 -24.15 8.60
CA PHE A 56 10.61 -23.33 8.28
C PHE A 56 10.17 -22.02 7.62
N VAL A 57 11.04 -21.01 7.67
CA VAL A 57 10.80 -19.72 7.00
C VAL A 57 11.50 -19.73 5.65
N GLU A 58 10.73 -19.54 4.58
CA GLU A 58 11.22 -19.32 3.23
C GLU A 58 11.21 -17.81 2.93
N GLU A 59 12.35 -17.25 2.53
CA GLU A 59 12.40 -15.88 2.01
C GLU A 59 11.97 -15.89 0.54
N ARG A 60 10.80 -15.30 0.25
CA ARG A 60 10.32 -15.15 -1.12
C ARG A 60 10.55 -13.73 -1.62
N ARG A 61 10.65 -13.62 -2.94
CA ARG A 61 10.58 -12.31 -3.61
C ARG A 61 9.17 -11.74 -3.41
N PRO A 62 9.03 -10.45 -3.05
CA PRO A 62 7.73 -9.79 -2.92
C PRO A 62 6.88 -9.91 -4.17
N GLU A 63 5.56 -9.84 -3.99
CA GLU A 63 4.57 -9.78 -5.08
C GLU A 63 3.92 -8.37 -5.09
N PRO A 64 3.41 -7.89 -6.25
CA PRO A 64 2.82 -6.57 -6.32
C PRO A 64 1.44 -6.55 -5.62
N LEU A 65 1.21 -5.57 -4.72
CA LEU A 65 0.13 -5.63 -3.72
C LEU A 65 -1.20 -4.97 -4.14
N LEU A 66 -1.14 -3.88 -4.93
CA LEU A 66 -2.28 -2.99 -5.20
C LEU A 66 -2.61 -2.98 -6.70
N THR A 67 -2.57 -4.15 -7.33
CA THR A 67 -2.70 -4.32 -8.80
C THR A 67 -4.14 -4.50 -9.27
N GLY A 68 -5.11 -4.62 -8.36
CA GLY A 68 -6.50 -4.88 -8.70
C GLY A 68 -7.08 -3.79 -9.61
N SER A 69 -7.79 -4.25 -10.64
CA SER A 69 -8.45 -3.38 -11.62
C SER A 69 -9.77 -3.98 -12.08
N GLY A 70 -10.68 -3.16 -12.60
CA GLY A 70 -12.00 -3.60 -13.02
C GLY A 70 -13.03 -3.59 -11.89
N PRO A 71 -14.14 -4.33 -12.00
CA PRO A 71 -15.21 -4.30 -11.01
C PRO A 71 -14.76 -4.94 -9.69
N ALA A 72 -15.02 -4.28 -8.57
CA ALA A 72 -14.81 -4.85 -7.25
C ALA A 72 -15.83 -5.95 -6.94
N TRP A 73 -15.46 -6.94 -6.13
CA TRP A 73 -16.32 -8.10 -5.88
C TRP A 73 -17.39 -7.84 -4.81
N LYS A 74 -16.98 -7.33 -3.64
CA LYS A 74 -17.78 -7.15 -2.44
C LYS A 74 -18.12 -5.69 -2.16
N ILE A 75 -17.20 -4.77 -2.47
CA ILE A 75 -17.33 -3.35 -2.10
C ILE A 75 -18.06 -2.52 -3.16
N GLY A 76 -18.42 -3.13 -4.30
CA GLY A 76 -19.03 -2.46 -5.45
C GLY A 76 -18.10 -1.43 -6.12
N GLY A 77 -18.52 -0.88 -7.26
CA GLY A 77 -17.70 0.07 -8.02
C GLY A 77 -16.47 -0.58 -8.66
N ALA A 78 -15.42 0.20 -8.90
CA ALA A 78 -14.18 -0.26 -9.53
C ALA A 78 -12.99 -0.26 -8.57
N LEU A 79 -12.09 -1.22 -8.76
CA LEU A 79 -10.73 -1.20 -8.22
C LEU A 79 -9.86 -0.29 -9.07
N VAL A 80 -9.07 0.56 -8.43
CA VAL A 80 -8.32 1.64 -9.09
C VAL A 80 -6.98 1.81 -8.41
N SER A 81 -5.92 1.95 -9.21
CA SER A 81 -4.61 2.40 -8.76
C SER A 81 -4.09 3.42 -9.77
N VAL A 82 -3.85 4.65 -9.31
CA VAL A 82 -3.41 5.78 -10.15
C VAL A 82 -2.29 6.52 -9.45
N LEU A 83 -1.18 6.72 -10.17
CA LEU A 83 -0.06 7.55 -9.75
C LEU A 83 0.26 8.56 -10.86
N THR A 84 0.15 9.86 -10.53
CA THR A 84 0.35 10.97 -11.46
C THR A 84 1.60 11.76 -11.06
N PRO A 85 2.50 12.09 -12.01
CA PRO A 85 3.68 12.90 -11.70
C PRO A 85 3.33 14.33 -11.27
N PRO A 86 4.25 15.01 -10.56
CA PRO A 86 4.18 16.43 -10.31
C PRO A 86 3.85 17.24 -11.57
N ALA A 87 3.02 18.28 -11.44
CA ALA A 87 2.80 19.23 -12.53
C ALA A 87 4.12 19.96 -12.85
N THR A 88 4.47 20.07 -14.13
CA THR A 88 5.73 20.67 -14.60
C THR A 88 5.90 22.15 -14.23
N ASP A 89 4.81 22.85 -13.89
CA ASP A 89 4.79 24.31 -13.70
C ASP A 89 4.71 24.74 -12.22
N SER A 90 4.88 23.83 -11.26
CA SER A 90 4.96 24.15 -9.83
C SER A 90 5.80 23.10 -9.09
N PRO A 91 6.41 23.43 -7.94
CA PRO A 91 6.94 22.41 -7.03
C PRO A 91 5.76 21.50 -6.65
N GLY A 92 5.70 20.35 -7.30
CA GLY A 92 4.52 19.49 -7.31
C GLY A 92 4.81 18.19 -6.61
N THR A 93 3.77 17.61 -6.03
CA THR A 93 3.80 16.29 -5.42
C THR A 93 3.35 15.25 -6.42
N TRP A 94 3.84 14.02 -6.29
CA TRP A 94 3.19 12.90 -6.95
C TRP A 94 1.81 12.71 -6.34
N ALA A 95 0.77 12.57 -7.16
CA ALA A 95 -0.58 12.32 -6.69
C ALA A 95 -0.91 10.82 -6.80
N LEU A 96 -1.16 10.18 -5.67
CA LEU A 96 -1.54 8.77 -5.55
C LEU A 96 -3.02 8.66 -5.17
N THR A 97 -3.76 7.82 -5.89
CA THR A 97 -5.10 7.37 -5.51
C THR A 97 -5.22 5.87 -5.71
N VAL A 98 -5.64 5.16 -4.67
CA VAL A 98 -5.83 3.71 -4.69
C VAL A 98 -7.17 3.36 -4.07
N ARG A 99 -7.87 2.39 -4.66
CA ARG A 99 -9.06 1.75 -4.12
C ARG A 99 -8.98 0.25 -4.40
N GLN A 100 -8.79 -0.55 -3.36
CA GLN A 100 -8.58 -2.00 -3.47
C GLN A 100 -9.46 -2.79 -2.50
N GLU A 101 -9.64 -4.07 -2.78
CA GLU A 101 -10.10 -5.07 -1.81
C GLU A 101 -8.86 -5.80 -1.27
N ILE A 102 -8.67 -5.80 0.04
CA ILE A 102 -7.50 -6.41 0.69
C ILE A 102 -7.95 -7.44 1.73
N HIS A 103 -7.14 -8.49 1.93
CA HIS A 103 -7.32 -9.50 2.96
C HIS A 103 -6.35 -9.25 4.14
N PRO A 104 -6.72 -9.58 5.40
CA PRO A 104 -5.85 -9.48 6.56
C PRO A 104 -4.49 -10.17 6.42
N ASP A 105 -4.42 -11.25 5.64
CA ASP A 105 -3.16 -11.95 5.36
C ASP A 105 -2.14 -11.05 4.62
N GLU A 106 -2.59 -9.97 3.99
CA GLU A 106 -1.74 -9.00 3.28
C GLU A 106 -1.31 -7.82 4.19
N PHE A 107 -1.80 -7.73 5.43
CA PHE A 107 -1.62 -6.55 6.28
C PHE A 107 -0.17 -6.27 6.67
N ASP A 108 0.67 -7.30 6.80
CA ASP A 108 2.08 -7.11 7.14
C ASP A 108 2.83 -6.43 5.98
N LEU A 109 2.71 -6.98 4.76
CA LEU A 109 3.34 -6.43 3.55
C LEU A 109 2.74 -5.06 3.15
N LEU A 110 1.41 -4.92 3.25
CA LEU A 110 0.77 -3.63 3.06
C LEU A 110 1.21 -2.64 4.15
N GLY A 111 1.47 -3.12 5.37
CA GLY A 111 1.99 -2.34 6.47
C GLY A 111 3.31 -1.67 6.12
N GLU A 112 4.25 -2.45 5.57
CA GLU A 112 5.54 -1.94 5.07
C GLU A 112 5.36 -0.88 3.97
N LEU A 113 4.53 -1.16 2.96
CA LEU A 113 4.24 -0.23 1.88
C LEU A 113 3.60 1.07 2.40
N LEU A 114 2.65 0.98 3.32
CA LEU A 114 1.97 2.12 3.92
C LEU A 114 2.91 2.94 4.82
N GLY A 115 3.81 2.27 5.55
CA GLY A 115 4.88 2.91 6.31
C GLY A 115 5.80 3.71 5.39
N TRP A 116 6.22 3.12 4.28
CA TRP A 116 7.02 3.82 3.26
C TRP A 116 6.26 5.01 2.66
N LEU A 117 4.98 4.85 2.31
CA LEU A 117 4.13 5.94 1.81
C LEU A 117 4.01 7.06 2.83
N ALA A 118 3.87 6.75 4.12
CA ALA A 118 3.80 7.74 5.20
C ALA A 118 5.11 8.51 5.39
N ALA A 119 6.26 7.85 5.22
CA ALA A 119 7.57 8.49 5.27
C ALA A 119 7.77 9.50 4.13
N HIS A 120 7.20 9.21 2.95
CA HIS A 120 7.34 10.02 1.74
C HIS A 120 6.16 10.96 1.46
N ALA A 121 5.13 10.94 2.30
CA ALA A 121 3.98 11.82 2.17
C ALA A 121 4.36 13.30 2.35
N ASP A 122 3.68 14.17 1.60
CA ASP A 122 3.71 15.61 1.78
C ASP A 122 3.27 15.99 3.20
N ASP A 123 3.85 17.07 3.73
CA ASP A 123 3.63 17.50 5.12
C ASP A 123 2.14 17.79 5.42
N ARG A 124 1.30 18.08 4.41
CA ARG A 124 -0.15 18.26 4.58
C ARG A 124 -0.87 17.03 5.14
N HIS A 125 -0.31 15.83 4.95
CA HIS A 125 -0.88 14.58 5.44
C HIS A 125 -0.47 14.26 6.88
N ARG A 126 0.48 15.03 7.44
CA ARG A 126 1.04 14.80 8.77
C ARG A 126 0.35 15.68 9.81
N SER A 127 -0.06 15.08 10.92
CA SER A 127 -0.59 15.80 12.08
C SER A 127 0.52 16.27 13.02
N ALA A 128 0.17 17.16 13.94
CA ALA A 128 1.12 17.77 14.88
C ALA A 128 1.77 16.76 15.85
N ASP A 129 1.13 15.61 16.08
CA ASP A 129 1.66 14.49 16.86
C ASP A 129 2.53 13.53 16.04
N GLY A 130 2.83 13.87 14.78
CA GLY A 130 3.70 13.10 13.89
C GLY A 130 2.98 12.01 13.09
N ALA A 131 1.73 11.68 13.43
CA ALA A 131 0.95 10.68 12.71
C ALA A 131 0.66 11.11 11.27
N VAL A 132 0.61 10.15 10.35
CA VAL A 132 0.34 10.40 8.93
C VAL A 132 -0.95 9.69 8.55
N ARG A 133 -1.93 10.45 8.06
CA ARG A 133 -3.14 9.83 7.50
C ARG A 133 -2.86 9.42 6.06
N VAL A 134 -2.79 8.12 5.82
CA VAL A 134 -2.53 7.52 4.50
C VAL A 134 -3.81 7.25 3.72
N GLY A 135 -4.96 7.18 4.39
CA GLY A 135 -6.24 6.98 3.73
C GLY A 135 -7.33 6.55 4.68
N TRP A 136 -8.13 5.60 4.23
CA TRP A 136 -9.25 5.00 4.96
C TRP A 136 -9.35 3.52 4.67
N THR A 137 -9.94 2.79 5.61
CA THR A 137 -10.30 1.39 5.43
C THR A 137 -11.68 1.11 5.99
N ARG A 138 -12.36 0.08 5.49
CA ARG A 138 -13.58 -0.46 6.10
C ARG A 138 -13.69 -1.94 5.84
N PHE A 139 -14.26 -2.69 6.79
CA PHE A 139 -14.72 -4.03 6.51
C PHE A 139 -15.81 -4.00 5.43
N TYR A 140 -15.87 -4.99 4.53
CA TYR A 140 -16.76 -4.92 3.36
C TYR A 140 -18.26 -4.81 3.72
N GLU A 141 -18.67 -5.35 4.88
CA GLU A 141 -20.05 -5.27 5.41
C GLU A 141 -20.30 -4.02 6.26
N ALA A 142 -19.27 -3.21 6.56
CA ALA A 142 -19.42 -2.00 7.34
C ALA A 142 -19.88 -0.83 6.47
N ASP A 143 -20.78 -0.01 7.01
CA ASP A 143 -21.30 1.18 6.32
C ASP A 143 -20.40 2.43 6.48
N ARG A 144 -19.31 2.32 7.25
CA ARG A 144 -18.45 3.46 7.61
C ARG A 144 -16.99 3.12 7.39
N PHE A 145 -16.25 4.15 6.98
CA PHE A 145 -14.80 4.12 6.87
C PHE A 145 -14.14 4.62 8.14
N ASP A 146 -13.09 3.92 8.53
CA ASP A 146 -12.17 4.32 9.58
C ASP A 146 -10.91 4.95 8.96
N PRO A 147 -10.34 6.00 9.56
CA PRO A 147 -9.12 6.60 9.06
C PRO A 147 -7.95 5.61 9.21
N LEU A 148 -7.20 5.42 8.12
CA LEU A 148 -5.99 4.63 8.13
C LEU A 148 -4.80 5.54 8.42
N VAL A 149 -4.10 5.26 9.52
CA VAL A 149 -3.06 6.12 10.08
C VAL A 149 -1.80 5.31 10.32
N VAL A 150 -0.66 5.89 9.95
CA VAL A 150 0.67 5.40 10.34
C VAL A 150 1.20 6.29 11.45
N GLN A 151 1.64 5.68 12.54
CA GLN A 151 2.24 6.37 13.68
C GLN A 151 3.34 5.50 14.26
N ASP A 152 4.50 6.09 14.57
CA ASP A 152 5.66 5.39 15.12
C ASP A 152 6.07 4.16 14.26
N ASP A 153 6.05 4.33 12.93
CA ASP A 153 6.32 3.31 11.90
C ASP A 153 5.35 2.11 11.91
N GLU A 154 4.24 2.18 12.65
CA GLU A 154 3.20 1.15 12.69
C GLU A 154 1.90 1.64 12.03
N VAL A 155 1.29 0.76 11.23
CA VAL A 155 -0.06 0.98 10.67
C VAL A 155 -1.10 0.61 11.71
N ARG A 156 -2.03 1.53 11.98
CA ARG A 156 -3.21 1.25 12.80
C ARG A 156 -4.31 0.64 11.95
N TRP A 157 -4.29 -0.68 11.85
CA TRP A 157 -5.39 -1.47 11.29
C TRP A 157 -6.61 -1.43 12.23
N PRO A 158 -7.84 -1.55 11.69
CA PRO A 158 -9.08 -1.65 12.48
C PRO A 158 -9.15 -2.92 13.33
#